data_AF-A0A2A9KEU8-F1
#
_entry.id   AF-A0A2A9KEU8-F1
#
_cell.length_a   1.000
_cell.length_b   1.000
_cell.length_c   1.000
_cell.angle_alpha   90.00
_cell.angle_beta   90.00
_cell.angle_gamma   90.00
#
_symmetry.space_group_name_H-M   'P 1'
#
loop_
_entity.id
_entity.type
_entity.pdbx_description
1 polymer ?
#
loop_
_entity_poly.entity_id
_entity_poly.type
_entity_poly.pdbx_seq_one_letter_code
_entity_poly.pdbx_strand_id
1 'polypeptide(L)'
;MSKHKKGHKAAGTTNKTKKSLVKVVVKPDDAGEWIKPNTLDKFYIDDEANFPSIEFEIKTDSPGPYKWLWAMSWDANVSGLRERARGKKVAAFSDKNELTQAGKSWDAKTINKVIGGRLTVTVEVGEEKFRRTVLILGKSPSKEKIDAYVAQKVAAGSNSNARDGEQDRTTAIATMKKLIQQESQYKHFLNLDSEPIVAFDKGYGLTQLTSGDPTYVQIWNWKAHIDEALKRMVGHRASSVKLFNRHADWPHDDEMIEINAISLWNGGHYYVPDLVAKKRVRNPQMICVPHEGNKGYKISTEEVGKKTLQELQADPKRSPSYTGVCYADTIQGL
;
A
#
# COMPACT_ATOMS: atom_id res chain seq x y z
N MET A 1 -30.06 -11.76 -54.94
CA MET A 1 -29.74 -11.64 -53.50
C MET A 1 -28.72 -12.71 -53.14
N SER A 2 -27.54 -12.33 -52.64
CA SER A 2 -26.79 -13.01 -51.57
C SER A 2 -25.41 -12.34 -51.46
N LYS A 3 -25.27 -11.38 -50.53
CA LYS A 3 -23.99 -10.79 -50.17
C LYS A 3 -23.30 -11.75 -49.19
N HIS A 4 -22.18 -12.34 -49.59
CA HIS A 4 -21.29 -13.05 -48.67
C HIS A 4 -20.63 -12.05 -47.71
N LYS A 5 -20.96 -12.14 -46.42
CA LYS A 5 -20.22 -11.48 -45.34
C LYS A 5 -18.86 -12.15 -45.20
N LYS A 6 -17.78 -11.42 -45.49
CA LYS A 6 -16.42 -11.82 -45.10
C LYS A 6 -16.32 -11.70 -43.57
N GLY A 7 -16.24 -12.83 -42.88
CA GLY A 7 -15.86 -12.88 -41.47
C GLY A 7 -14.39 -12.51 -41.31
N HIS A 8 -14.09 -11.51 -40.48
CA HIS A 8 -12.73 -11.22 -40.05
C HIS A 8 -12.19 -12.40 -39.25
N LYS A 9 -11.14 -13.06 -39.75
CA LYS A 9 -10.36 -14.04 -38.97
C LYS A 9 -9.48 -13.28 -37.98
N ALA A 10 -9.83 -13.32 -36.71
CA ALA A 10 -8.92 -12.92 -35.64
C ALA A 10 -7.75 -13.90 -35.59
N ALA A 11 -6.55 -13.43 -35.95
CA ALA A 11 -5.31 -14.18 -35.76
C ALA A 11 -4.85 -14.02 -34.30
N GLY A 12 -5.50 -14.75 -33.39
CA GLY A 12 -5.08 -14.86 -32.00
C GLY A 12 -4.27 -16.14 -31.78
N THR A 13 -2.96 -16.12 -32.02
CA THR A 13 -2.08 -17.21 -31.59
C THR A 13 -1.88 -17.11 -30.08
N THR A 14 -2.54 -17.98 -29.32
CA THR A 14 -2.32 -18.09 -27.88
C THR A 14 -1.02 -18.86 -27.61
N ASN A 15 -0.20 -18.35 -26.68
CA ASN A 15 1.02 -19.01 -26.23
C ASN A 15 0.65 -20.33 -25.52
N LYS A 16 1.09 -21.47 -26.07
CA LYS A 16 0.75 -22.83 -25.58
C LYS A 16 1.71 -23.36 -24.50
N THR A 17 2.67 -22.56 -24.03
CA THR A 17 3.69 -23.02 -23.10
C THR A 17 3.15 -23.06 -21.66
N LYS A 18 3.06 -24.26 -21.07
CA LYS A 18 2.82 -24.42 -19.63
C LYS A 18 3.93 -23.68 -18.87
N LYS A 19 3.55 -22.77 -17.94
CA LYS A 19 4.41 -21.84 -17.18
C LYS A 19 4.85 -20.56 -17.92
N SER A 20 4.25 -20.21 -19.05
CA SER A 20 4.42 -18.87 -19.63
C SER A 20 3.88 -17.80 -18.67
N LEU A 21 4.73 -16.82 -18.34
CA LEU A 21 4.40 -15.65 -17.53
C LEU A 21 3.68 -14.54 -18.33
N VAL A 22 3.55 -14.71 -19.65
CA VAL A 22 2.87 -13.75 -20.53
C VAL A 22 1.41 -14.14 -20.67
N LYS A 23 0.52 -13.43 -19.96
CA LYS A 23 -0.91 -13.52 -20.17
C LYS A 23 -1.28 -12.64 -21.37
N VAL A 24 -1.53 -13.26 -22.52
CA VAL A 24 -2.11 -12.56 -23.68
C VAL A 24 -3.54 -12.17 -23.31
N VAL A 25 -3.74 -10.92 -22.93
CA VAL A 25 -5.08 -10.38 -22.66
C VAL A 25 -5.58 -9.76 -23.96
N VAL A 26 -6.40 -10.49 -24.71
CA VAL A 26 -7.20 -9.88 -25.77
C VAL A 26 -8.29 -9.06 -25.07
N LYS A 27 -8.44 -7.78 -25.43
CA LYS A 27 -9.55 -6.93 -24.99
C LYS A 27 -10.58 -6.85 -26.12
N PRO A 28 -11.53 -7.80 -26.19
CA PRO A 28 -12.54 -7.80 -27.25
C PRO A 28 -13.48 -6.60 -27.18
N ASP A 29 -13.50 -5.88 -26.05
CA ASP A 29 -14.39 -4.74 -25.84
C ASP A 29 -13.81 -3.40 -26.31
N ASP A 30 -12.52 -3.30 -26.64
CA ASP A 30 -11.96 -2.07 -27.20
C ASP A 30 -12.56 -1.89 -28.62
N ALA A 31 -13.00 -0.66 -28.93
CA ALA A 31 -13.83 -0.37 -30.09
C ALA A 31 -13.53 1.01 -30.69
N GLY A 32 -13.86 1.18 -31.97
CA GLY A 32 -13.62 2.40 -32.74
C GLY A 32 -12.18 2.54 -33.25
N GLU A 33 -11.96 3.50 -34.14
CA GLU A 33 -10.63 3.86 -34.64
C GLU A 33 -9.98 4.88 -33.69
N TRP A 34 -8.79 4.55 -33.18
CA TRP A 34 -8.01 5.41 -32.31
C TRP A 34 -6.69 5.76 -32.96
N ILE A 35 -6.23 7.00 -32.78
CA ILE A 35 -4.90 7.44 -33.17
C ILE A 35 -3.90 7.01 -32.10
N LYS A 36 -4.25 7.19 -30.82
CA LYS A 36 -3.46 6.78 -29.66
C LYS A 36 -4.31 6.79 -28.38
N PRO A 37 -3.89 6.09 -27.33
CA PRO A 37 -2.85 5.06 -27.29
C PRO A 37 -3.33 3.72 -27.87
N ASN A 38 -2.43 2.75 -28.02
CA ASN A 38 -2.80 1.38 -28.39
C ASN A 38 -3.44 0.65 -27.21
N THR A 39 -4.20 -0.42 -27.51
CA THR A 39 -4.76 -1.30 -26.48
C THR A 39 -3.65 -1.88 -25.60
N LEU A 40 -3.82 -1.73 -24.30
CA LEU A 40 -2.93 -2.22 -23.24
C LEU A 40 -1.53 -1.61 -23.24
N ASP A 41 -1.35 -0.44 -23.86
CA ASP A 41 -0.15 0.36 -23.64
C ASP A 41 0.04 0.60 -22.13
N LYS A 42 1.30 0.56 -21.69
CA LYS A 42 1.68 0.69 -20.29
C LYS A 42 2.26 2.07 -20.05
N PHE A 43 1.70 2.76 -19.08
CA PHE A 43 2.15 4.05 -18.58
C PHE A 43 2.52 3.92 -17.12
N TYR A 44 3.40 4.77 -16.63
CA TYR A 44 3.95 4.65 -15.28
C TYR A 44 3.74 5.93 -14.50
N ILE A 45 3.17 5.79 -13.30
CA ILE A 45 3.38 6.73 -12.21
C ILE A 45 4.87 6.70 -11.91
N ASP A 46 5.51 7.86 -12.02
CA ASP A 46 6.96 7.96 -11.85
C ASP A 46 7.37 7.80 -10.38
N ASP A 47 8.69 7.80 -10.18
CA ASP A 47 9.28 7.66 -8.86
C ASP A 47 9.13 8.93 -7.99
N GLU A 48 8.57 10.01 -8.54
CA GLU A 48 8.14 11.21 -7.83
C GLU A 48 6.65 11.22 -7.46
N ALA A 49 5.96 10.11 -7.73
CA ALA A 49 4.51 9.95 -7.59
C ALA A 49 3.69 10.89 -8.49
N ASN A 50 4.17 11.22 -9.68
CA ASN A 50 3.40 11.97 -10.67
C ASN A 50 2.63 11.01 -11.58
N PHE A 51 1.37 11.34 -11.83
CA PHE A 51 0.57 10.64 -12.82
C PHE A 51 1.05 11.00 -14.25
N PRO A 52 1.21 10.00 -15.15
CA PRO A 52 1.72 10.23 -16.50
C PRO A 52 0.76 11.07 -17.35
N SER A 53 1.30 11.82 -18.32
CA SER A 53 0.51 12.37 -19.43
C SER A 53 0.20 11.24 -20.41
N ILE A 54 -1.08 11.07 -20.73
CA ILE A 54 -1.57 10.02 -21.63
C ILE A 54 -2.62 10.66 -22.51
N GLU A 55 -2.21 11.00 -23.72
CA GLU A 55 -3.11 11.56 -24.71
C GLU A 55 -3.91 10.45 -25.39
N PHE A 56 -5.21 10.50 -25.19
CA PHE A 56 -6.21 9.71 -25.89
C PHE A 56 -6.73 10.50 -27.06
N GLU A 57 -6.72 9.94 -28.26
CA GLU A 57 -7.17 10.61 -29.48
C GLU A 57 -7.93 9.63 -30.39
N ILE A 58 -9.15 10.02 -30.77
CA ILE A 58 -10.04 9.21 -31.62
C ILE A 58 -10.05 9.74 -33.06
N LYS A 59 -10.32 8.84 -34.00
CA LYS A 59 -10.52 9.20 -35.41
C LYS A 59 -12.00 9.07 -35.75
N THR A 60 -12.63 10.20 -36.07
CA THR A 60 -14.05 10.30 -36.42
C THR A 60 -14.31 11.54 -37.25
N ASP A 61 -15.31 11.48 -38.13
CA ASP A 61 -15.83 12.63 -38.87
C ASP A 61 -17.06 13.25 -38.18
N SER A 62 -17.62 12.57 -37.17
CA SER A 62 -18.76 13.06 -36.41
C SER A 62 -18.40 14.35 -35.67
N PRO A 63 -19.21 15.42 -35.81
CA PRO A 63 -18.95 16.68 -35.12
C PRO A 63 -19.17 16.53 -33.61
N GLY A 64 -18.36 17.27 -32.83
CA GLY A 64 -18.52 17.32 -31.38
C GLY A 64 -19.82 18.02 -30.93
N PRO A 65 -20.06 18.09 -29.62
CA PRO A 65 -19.09 17.81 -28.56
C PRO A 65 -18.90 16.31 -28.29
N TYR A 66 -17.70 15.95 -27.82
CA TYR A 66 -17.33 14.58 -27.46
C TYR A 66 -17.52 14.37 -25.96
N LYS A 67 -18.31 13.36 -25.59
CA LYS A 67 -18.46 12.95 -24.19
C LYS A 67 -17.40 11.90 -23.86
N TRP A 68 -16.45 12.27 -23.00
CA TRP A 68 -15.38 11.42 -22.52
C TRP A 68 -15.74 10.85 -21.15
N LEU A 69 -15.70 9.52 -21.02
CA LEU A 69 -15.88 8.82 -19.77
C LEU A 69 -14.60 8.03 -19.48
N TRP A 70 -14.03 8.21 -18.31
CA TRP A 70 -12.91 7.39 -17.86
C TRP A 70 -13.30 6.58 -16.64
N ALA A 71 -12.80 5.35 -16.57
CA ALA A 71 -12.96 4.45 -15.43
C ALA A 71 -11.62 3.77 -15.13
N MET A 72 -11.11 4.00 -13.91
CA MET A 72 -9.95 3.32 -13.35
C MET A 72 -10.42 2.16 -12.47
N SER A 73 -9.73 1.02 -12.56
CA SER A 73 -9.99 -0.13 -11.69
C SER A 73 -8.72 -0.91 -11.37
N TRP A 74 -8.61 -1.40 -10.14
CA TRP A 74 -7.52 -2.26 -9.72
C TRP A 74 -8.01 -3.31 -8.71
N ASP A 75 -7.61 -4.56 -8.94
CA ASP A 75 -7.86 -5.66 -8.04
C ASP A 75 -6.60 -5.92 -7.22
N ALA A 76 -6.67 -5.64 -5.92
CA ALA A 76 -5.55 -5.86 -5.00
C ALA A 76 -5.40 -7.38 -4.74
N ASN A 77 -4.42 -7.98 -5.40
CA ASN A 77 -4.06 -9.39 -5.22
C ASN A 77 -2.79 -9.51 -4.38
N VAL A 78 -2.77 -10.46 -3.45
CA VAL A 78 -1.65 -10.68 -2.52
C VAL A 78 -0.36 -10.96 -3.28
N SER A 79 0.74 -10.28 -2.95
CA SER A 79 2.06 -10.54 -3.53
C SER A 79 3.09 -10.95 -2.49
N GLY A 80 3.07 -10.32 -1.31
CA GLY A 80 4.21 -10.29 -0.40
C GLY A 80 5.42 -9.60 -1.03
N LEU A 81 6.60 -9.70 -0.39
CA LEU A 81 7.83 -9.05 -0.85
C LEU A 81 8.64 -9.85 -1.87
N ARG A 82 8.34 -11.14 -2.03
CA ARG A 82 9.02 -12.01 -2.99
C ARG A 82 8.42 -11.81 -4.37
N GLU A 83 9.29 -11.71 -5.39
CA GLU A 83 8.91 -11.56 -6.79
C GLU A 83 8.30 -12.88 -7.33
N ARG A 84 6.99 -13.06 -7.13
CA ARG A 84 6.24 -14.24 -7.58
C ARG A 84 4.85 -13.83 -8.05
N ALA A 85 4.20 -14.74 -8.78
CA ALA A 85 2.82 -14.55 -9.19
C ALA A 85 1.93 -14.20 -7.99
N ARG A 86 1.03 -13.22 -8.18
CA ARG A 86 0.09 -12.80 -7.16
C ARG A 86 -0.89 -13.92 -6.80
N GLY A 87 -1.26 -13.98 -5.53
CA GLY A 87 -2.24 -14.87 -4.95
C GLY A 87 -3.67 -14.33 -5.07
N LYS A 88 -4.49 -14.65 -4.08
CA LYS A 88 -5.92 -14.28 -4.08
C LYS A 88 -6.14 -12.77 -4.02
N LYS A 89 -7.28 -12.33 -4.55
CA LYS A 89 -7.81 -10.98 -4.38
C LYS A 89 -8.22 -10.74 -2.92
N VAL A 90 -7.84 -9.59 -2.36
CA VAL A 90 -8.22 -9.17 -1.00
C VAL A 90 -9.05 -7.87 -0.98
N ALA A 91 -8.98 -7.06 -2.05
CA ALA A 91 -9.79 -5.86 -2.21
C ALA A 91 -9.93 -5.48 -3.70
N ALA A 92 -10.85 -4.56 -3.99
CA ALA A 92 -11.05 -3.96 -5.30
C ALA A 92 -11.19 -2.44 -5.14
N PHE A 93 -10.55 -1.68 -6.02
CA PHE A 93 -10.60 -0.23 -6.04
C PHE A 93 -11.04 0.24 -7.42
N SER A 94 -11.84 1.30 -7.45
CA SER A 94 -12.29 1.90 -8.70
C SER A 94 -12.58 3.38 -8.52
N ASP A 95 -12.37 4.14 -9.59
CA ASP A 95 -12.75 5.55 -9.68
C ASP A 95 -13.20 5.83 -11.11
N LYS A 96 -14.09 6.80 -11.31
CA LYS A 96 -14.59 7.16 -12.63
C LYS A 96 -15.09 8.59 -12.65
N ASN A 97 -15.03 9.21 -13.81
CA ASN A 97 -15.70 10.48 -14.05
C ASN A 97 -16.00 10.65 -15.54
N GLU A 98 -16.75 11.68 -15.88
CA GLU A 98 -17.04 12.08 -17.24
C GLU A 98 -16.82 13.58 -17.44
N LEU A 99 -16.54 13.96 -18.68
CA LEU A 99 -16.44 15.34 -19.12
C LEU A 99 -16.85 15.45 -20.59
N THR A 100 -17.22 16.65 -21.02
CA THR A 100 -17.60 16.93 -22.40
C THR A 100 -16.74 18.06 -22.93
N GLN A 101 -16.17 17.90 -24.13
CA GLN A 101 -15.32 18.90 -24.75
C GLN A 101 -15.43 18.89 -26.28
N ALA A 102 -14.99 19.97 -26.92
CA ALA A 102 -14.99 20.08 -28.38
C ALA A 102 -13.85 19.29 -29.05
N GLY A 103 -12.78 18.95 -28.31
CA GLY A 103 -11.60 18.27 -28.84
C GLY A 103 -11.78 16.76 -29.01
N LYS A 104 -11.20 16.22 -30.09
CA LYS A 104 -11.04 14.78 -30.37
C LYS A 104 -9.92 14.11 -29.56
N SER A 105 -9.17 14.90 -28.77
CA SER A 105 -8.13 14.41 -27.88
C SER A 105 -8.34 14.84 -26.44
N TRP A 106 -8.03 13.95 -25.50
CA TRP A 106 -8.10 14.19 -24.06
C TRP A 106 -6.84 13.63 -23.38
N ASP A 107 -6.22 14.40 -22.49
CA ASP A 107 -5.10 13.93 -21.68
C ASP A 107 -5.59 13.43 -20.31
N ALA A 108 -5.33 12.15 -20.02
CA ALA A 108 -5.67 11.55 -18.73
C ALA A 108 -4.97 12.21 -17.54
N LYS A 109 -3.94 13.04 -17.75
CA LYS A 109 -3.33 13.86 -16.68
C LYS A 109 -4.35 14.77 -16.00
N THR A 110 -5.44 15.16 -16.67
CA THR A 110 -6.50 15.98 -16.07
C THR A 110 -7.36 15.21 -15.04
N ILE A 111 -7.18 13.89 -14.89
CA ILE A 111 -7.77 13.12 -13.78
C ILE A 111 -7.34 13.71 -12.42
N ASN A 112 -6.15 14.31 -12.37
CA ASN A 112 -5.61 14.98 -11.18
C ASN A 112 -5.61 14.10 -9.91
N LYS A 113 -5.38 12.79 -10.10
CA LYS A 113 -5.23 11.80 -9.03
C LYS A 113 -4.12 10.82 -9.40
N VAL A 114 -3.31 10.45 -8.42
CA VAL A 114 -2.23 9.47 -8.58
C VAL A 114 -2.77 8.10 -8.17
N ILE A 115 -3.46 7.45 -9.10
CA ILE A 115 -4.04 6.10 -8.96
C ILE A 115 -3.65 5.26 -10.16
N GLY A 116 -3.41 3.96 -9.98
CA GLY A 116 -3.02 3.06 -11.06
C GLY A 116 -3.97 1.88 -11.24
N GLY A 117 -3.64 0.99 -12.15
CA GLY A 117 -4.46 -0.14 -12.55
C GLY A 117 -4.90 -0.05 -14.02
N ARG A 118 -6.11 -0.51 -14.30
CA ARG A 118 -6.68 -0.52 -15.64
C ARG A 118 -7.51 0.74 -15.86
N LEU A 119 -7.05 1.58 -16.78
CA LEU A 119 -7.78 2.75 -17.25
C LEU A 119 -8.54 2.39 -18.52
N THR A 120 -9.85 2.53 -18.48
CA THR A 120 -10.73 2.41 -19.65
C THR A 120 -11.29 3.77 -19.98
N VAL A 121 -11.10 4.22 -21.22
CA VAL A 121 -11.67 5.46 -21.75
C VAL A 121 -12.73 5.11 -22.77
N THR A 122 -13.90 5.72 -22.62
CA THR A 122 -15.02 5.61 -23.55
C THR A 122 -15.33 7.00 -24.09
N VAL A 123 -15.53 7.11 -25.40
CA VAL A 123 -15.97 8.37 -26.03
C VAL A 123 -17.28 8.12 -26.75
N GLU A 124 -18.25 8.99 -26.51
CA GLU A 124 -19.55 8.97 -27.17
C GLU A 124 -19.71 10.26 -27.98
N VAL A 125 -20.03 10.12 -29.27
CA VAL A 125 -20.28 11.23 -30.20
C VAL A 125 -21.25 10.78 -31.30
N GLY A 126 -22.38 11.47 -31.44
CA GLY A 126 -23.45 11.03 -32.34
C GLY A 126 -23.90 9.60 -32.02
N GLU A 127 -23.87 8.72 -33.02
CA GLU A 127 -24.15 7.28 -32.87
C GLU A 127 -22.87 6.44 -32.66
N GLU A 128 -21.69 7.08 -32.70
CA GLU A 128 -20.41 6.40 -32.57
C GLU A 128 -19.99 6.24 -31.10
N LYS A 129 -19.38 5.10 -30.82
CA LYS A 129 -18.82 4.77 -29.52
C LYS A 129 -17.41 4.22 -29.66
N PHE A 130 -16.48 4.87 -28.98
CA PHE A 130 -15.08 4.48 -28.91
C PHE A 130 -14.79 3.92 -27.53
N ARG A 131 -13.96 2.88 -27.44
CA ARG A 131 -13.48 2.35 -26.17
C ARG A 131 -12.01 1.94 -26.29
N ARG A 132 -11.17 2.41 -25.38
CA ARG A 132 -9.74 2.05 -25.30
C ARG A 132 -9.35 1.74 -23.87
N THR A 133 -8.56 0.69 -23.72
CA THR A 133 -8.02 0.29 -22.41
C THR A 133 -6.51 0.41 -22.40
N VAL A 134 -5.95 1.01 -21.35
CA VAL A 134 -4.50 1.04 -21.06
C VAL A 134 -4.21 0.59 -19.63
N LEU A 135 -2.93 0.39 -19.30
CA LEU A 135 -2.48 0.02 -17.96
C LEU A 135 -1.62 1.14 -17.36
N ILE A 136 -1.97 1.55 -16.15
CA ILE A 136 -1.20 2.50 -15.35
C ILE A 136 -0.51 1.71 -14.25
N LEU A 137 0.82 1.70 -14.27
CA LEU A 137 1.67 0.98 -13.33
C LEU A 137 2.49 1.99 -12.51
N GLY A 138 3.25 1.53 -11.52
CA GLY A 138 4.03 2.40 -10.65
C GLY A 138 5.50 2.04 -10.61
N LYS A 139 6.35 3.05 -10.42
CA LYS A 139 7.78 2.87 -10.19
C LYS A 139 8.10 3.16 -8.72
N SER A 140 8.85 2.27 -8.09
CA SER A 140 9.30 2.49 -6.72
C SER A 140 10.31 3.65 -6.70
N PRO A 141 10.18 4.61 -5.76
CA PRO A 141 11.24 5.57 -5.47
C PRO A 141 12.48 4.87 -4.92
N SER A 142 13.62 5.55 -5.02
CA SER A 142 14.84 5.09 -4.35
C SER A 142 14.70 5.24 -2.83
N LYS A 143 15.53 4.48 -2.09
CA LYS A 143 15.61 4.60 -0.62
C LYS A 143 15.93 6.03 -0.19
N GLU A 144 16.83 6.70 -0.90
CA GLU A 144 17.26 8.07 -0.62
C GLU A 144 16.11 9.06 -0.79
N LYS A 145 15.28 8.89 -1.83
CA LYS A 145 14.08 9.71 -2.05
C LYS A 145 13.06 9.53 -0.94
N ILE A 146 12.81 8.28 -0.53
CA ILE A 146 11.91 7.98 0.60
C ILE A 146 12.43 8.62 1.88
N ASP A 147 13.70 8.41 2.21
CA ASP A 147 14.33 8.93 3.42
C ASP A 147 14.31 10.47 3.46
N ALA A 148 14.60 11.12 2.32
CA ALA A 148 14.55 12.58 2.19
C ALA A 148 13.12 13.10 2.38
N TYR A 149 12.12 12.43 1.81
CA TYR A 149 10.72 12.82 1.96
C TYR A 149 10.23 12.69 3.41
N VAL A 150 10.57 11.60 4.09
CA VAL A 150 10.29 11.42 5.53
C VAL A 150 10.92 12.55 6.34
N ALA A 151 12.20 12.86 6.11
CA ALA A 151 12.89 13.93 6.81
C ALA A 151 12.24 15.30 6.56
N GLN A 152 11.89 15.60 5.30
CA GLN A 152 11.18 16.83 4.93
C GLN A 152 9.85 16.97 5.67
N LYS A 153 9.03 15.91 5.70
CA LYS A 153 7.70 15.94 6.33
C LYS A 153 7.74 16.06 7.84
N VAL A 154 8.72 15.41 8.47
CA VAL A 154 8.95 15.56 9.91
C VAL A 154 9.45 16.97 10.23
N ALA A 155 10.38 17.52 9.43
CA ALA A 155 10.89 18.87 9.62
C ALA A 155 9.81 19.95 9.44
N ALA A 156 8.87 19.75 8.49
CA ALA A 156 7.77 20.66 8.21
C ALA A 156 6.62 20.60 9.24
N GLY A 157 6.75 19.82 10.31
CA GLY A 157 5.73 19.73 11.36
C GLY A 157 4.42 19.06 10.92
N SER A 158 4.38 18.41 9.74
CA SER A 158 3.16 17.79 9.17
C SER A 158 2.61 16.61 9.99
N ASN A 159 3.22 16.34 11.16
CA ASN A 159 2.98 15.21 12.05
C ASN A 159 3.03 15.61 13.55
N SER A 160 2.86 16.88 13.90
CA SER A 160 3.00 17.28 15.31
C SER A 160 1.70 17.06 16.11
N ASN A 161 1.66 16.01 16.93
CA ASN A 161 1.18 16.18 18.32
C ASN A 161 2.41 16.51 19.17
N ALA A 162 2.75 17.80 19.17
CA ALA A 162 3.75 18.51 19.97
C ALA A 162 5.08 17.79 20.28
N ARG A 163 6.13 18.09 19.50
CA ARG A 163 7.53 18.02 19.93
C ARG A 163 8.37 18.99 19.08
N ASP A 164 8.77 20.12 19.68
CA ASP A 164 9.50 21.20 19.00
C ASP A 164 11.04 21.01 19.05
N GLY A 165 11.51 19.90 19.62
CA GLY A 165 12.93 19.57 19.76
C GLY A 165 13.57 18.91 18.54
N GLU A 166 14.86 19.15 18.32
CA GLU A 166 15.66 18.48 17.28
C GLU A 166 15.80 16.96 17.50
N GLN A 167 16.00 16.54 18.76
CA GLN A 167 16.14 15.14 19.14
C GLN A 167 14.89 14.31 18.80
N ASP A 168 13.73 14.92 18.94
CA ASP A 168 12.44 14.28 18.68
C ASP A 168 12.19 14.04 17.21
N ARG A 169 12.52 15.03 16.38
CA ARG A 169 12.47 14.91 14.92
C ARG A 169 13.43 13.82 14.44
N THR A 170 14.63 13.77 14.99
CA THR A 170 15.63 12.74 14.69
C THR A 170 15.09 11.34 15.03
N THR A 171 14.48 11.18 16.20
CA THR A 171 13.88 9.91 16.64
C THR A 171 12.74 9.48 15.73
N ALA A 172 11.80 10.39 15.41
CA ALA A 172 10.68 10.08 14.54
C ALA A 172 11.12 9.65 13.13
N ILE A 173 12.12 10.33 12.55
CA ILE A 173 12.71 9.96 11.27
C ILE A 173 13.33 8.55 11.36
N ALA A 174 14.14 8.29 12.39
CA ALA A 174 14.80 7.00 12.57
C ALA A 174 13.79 5.85 12.71
N THR A 175 12.73 6.03 13.51
CA THR A 175 11.67 5.03 13.64
C THR A 175 10.98 4.75 12.33
N MET A 176 10.60 5.78 11.56
CA MET A 176 9.93 5.58 10.28
C MET A 176 10.80 4.83 9.28
N LYS A 177 12.10 5.12 9.24
CA LYS A 177 13.05 4.36 8.41
C LYS A 177 13.10 2.89 8.79
N LYS A 178 13.18 2.60 10.10
CA LYS A 178 13.16 1.21 10.61
C LYS A 178 11.85 0.50 10.25
N LEU A 179 10.71 1.16 10.40
CA LEU A 179 9.39 0.63 10.01
C LEU A 179 9.35 0.32 8.51
N ILE A 180 9.72 1.27 7.64
CA ILE A 180 9.73 1.05 6.18
C ILE A 180 10.68 -0.10 5.79
N GLN A 181 11.85 -0.16 6.43
CA GLN A 181 12.83 -1.23 6.20
C GLN A 181 12.26 -2.61 6.57
N GLN A 182 11.57 -2.70 7.70
CA GLN A 182 10.98 -3.95 8.20
C GLN A 182 9.77 -4.38 7.35
N GLU A 183 8.90 -3.44 7.02
CA GLU A 183 7.60 -3.73 6.39
C GLU A 183 7.73 -4.07 4.91
N SER A 184 8.64 -3.41 4.19
CA SER A 184 8.69 -3.52 2.73
C SER A 184 10.09 -3.56 2.13
N GLN A 185 11.14 -3.42 2.93
CA GLN A 185 12.50 -3.23 2.44
C GLN A 185 12.57 -2.07 1.42
N TYR A 186 11.89 -0.96 1.71
CA TYR A 186 11.80 0.22 0.84
C TYR A 186 11.16 -0.01 -0.54
N LYS A 187 10.39 -1.10 -0.71
CA LYS A 187 9.64 -1.33 -1.96
C LYS A 187 8.19 -0.86 -1.80
N HIS A 188 7.72 -0.02 -2.70
CA HIS A 188 6.29 0.33 -2.75
C HIS A 188 5.54 -0.53 -3.76
N PHE A 189 6.13 -0.68 -4.95
CA PHE A 189 5.64 -1.51 -6.03
C PHE A 189 6.49 -2.76 -6.17
N LEU A 190 5.85 -3.86 -6.56
CA LEU A 190 6.53 -5.11 -6.89
C LEU A 190 7.22 -4.95 -8.25
N ASN A 191 8.49 -5.38 -8.38
CA ASN A 191 9.21 -5.21 -9.64
C ASN A 191 8.63 -6.09 -10.76
N LEU A 192 8.04 -7.22 -10.40
CA LEU A 192 7.46 -8.19 -11.34
C LEU A 192 6.37 -7.60 -12.23
N ASP A 193 5.47 -6.77 -11.68
CA ASP A 193 4.31 -6.25 -12.39
C ASP A 193 4.06 -4.75 -12.20
N SER A 194 4.89 -4.09 -11.40
CA SER A 194 4.80 -2.65 -11.13
C SER A 194 3.46 -2.25 -10.50
N GLU A 195 2.79 -3.15 -9.77
CA GLU A 195 1.64 -2.82 -8.92
C GLU A 195 2.05 -2.76 -7.44
N PRO A 196 1.30 -2.05 -6.57
CA PRO A 196 1.59 -1.96 -5.15
C PRO A 196 1.76 -3.33 -4.49
N ILE A 197 2.66 -3.42 -3.51
CA ILE A 197 2.78 -4.61 -2.66
C ILE A 197 1.51 -4.76 -1.82
N VAL A 198 0.98 -5.98 -1.75
CA VAL A 198 -0.23 -6.31 -0.99
C VAL A 198 0.02 -7.53 -0.12
N ALA A 199 -0.14 -7.39 1.20
CA ALA A 199 -0.14 -8.49 2.15
C ALA A 199 -1.51 -9.16 2.28
N PHE A 200 -1.51 -10.37 2.85
CA PHE A 200 -2.71 -11.21 2.95
C PHE A 200 -3.79 -10.62 3.88
N ASP A 201 -3.37 -9.78 4.81
CA ASP A 201 -4.16 -9.05 5.80
C ASP A 201 -4.56 -7.65 5.31
N LYS A 202 -4.42 -7.38 4.01
CA LYS A 202 -4.67 -6.08 3.38
C LYS A 202 -3.68 -4.98 3.81
N GLY A 203 -2.44 -5.34 4.14
CA GLY A 203 -1.35 -4.37 4.20
C GLY A 203 -0.93 -3.93 2.79
N TYR A 204 -0.65 -2.63 2.60
CA TYR A 204 -0.23 -2.09 1.30
C TYR A 204 1.10 -1.37 1.38
N GLY A 205 1.89 -1.46 0.30
CA GLY A 205 2.99 -0.53 0.04
C GLY A 205 4.13 -0.53 1.08
N LEU A 206 4.68 0.66 1.34
CA LEU A 206 5.97 0.84 2.03
C LEU A 206 5.93 0.49 3.51
N THR A 207 4.80 0.76 4.17
CA THR A 207 4.63 0.57 5.61
C THR A 207 3.55 -0.46 5.93
N GLN A 208 3.03 -1.16 4.92
CA GLN A 208 1.95 -2.14 5.07
C GLN A 208 0.73 -1.52 5.79
N LEU A 209 0.23 -0.37 5.30
CA LEU A 209 -0.95 0.27 5.90
C LEU A 209 -2.17 -0.69 5.90
N THR A 210 -2.67 -1.07 7.07
CA THR A 210 -3.77 -2.04 7.26
C THR A 210 -5.01 -1.45 7.96
N SER A 211 -4.83 -0.69 9.04
CA SER A 211 -5.94 -0.19 9.89
C SER A 211 -6.62 1.06 9.33
N GLY A 212 -7.95 1.08 9.20
CA GLY A 212 -8.67 2.20 8.58
C GLY A 212 -8.38 2.27 7.07
N ASP A 213 -8.92 1.28 6.35
CA ASP A 213 -8.68 0.95 4.93
C ASP A 213 -8.10 2.14 4.12
N PRO A 214 -6.83 2.06 3.68
CA PRO A 214 -6.22 3.16 2.94
C PRO A 214 -6.98 3.42 1.64
N THR A 215 -7.08 4.71 1.30
CA THR A 215 -7.72 5.14 0.06
C THR A 215 -6.92 4.67 -1.17
N TYR A 216 -7.58 4.62 -2.32
CA TYR A 216 -6.94 4.24 -3.58
C TYR A 216 -5.69 5.08 -3.89
N VAL A 217 -5.74 6.39 -3.60
CA VAL A 217 -4.58 7.30 -3.76
C VAL A 217 -3.47 6.94 -2.77
N GLN A 218 -3.78 6.71 -1.49
CA GLN A 218 -2.76 6.31 -0.50
C GLN A 218 -2.07 4.98 -0.83
N ILE A 219 -2.66 4.13 -1.67
CA ILE A 219 -2.06 2.86 -2.09
C ILE A 219 -1.15 3.01 -3.31
N TRP A 220 -1.47 3.92 -4.23
CA TRP A 220 -0.71 4.10 -5.48
C TRP A 220 0.24 5.30 -5.46
N ASN A 221 0.08 6.22 -4.52
CA ASN A 221 0.96 7.36 -4.33
C ASN A 221 1.83 7.15 -3.10
N TRP A 222 3.10 6.82 -3.31
CA TRP A 222 4.04 6.54 -2.21
C TRP A 222 4.23 7.73 -1.26
N LYS A 223 4.09 8.98 -1.75
CA LYS A 223 4.16 10.19 -0.92
C LYS A 223 2.94 10.29 0.00
N ALA A 224 1.73 10.15 -0.56
CA ALA A 224 0.48 10.14 0.21
C ALA A 224 0.44 8.95 1.20
N HIS A 225 1.06 7.83 0.84
CA HIS A 225 1.24 6.67 1.69
C HIS A 225 2.08 7.00 2.94
N ILE A 226 3.24 7.62 2.74
CA ILE A 226 4.13 8.03 3.84
C ILE A 226 3.46 9.08 4.71
N ASP A 227 2.76 10.05 4.12
CA ASP A 227 2.01 11.07 4.88
C ASP A 227 0.99 10.42 5.84
N GLU A 228 0.23 9.44 5.36
CA GLU A 228 -0.72 8.71 6.20
C GLU A 228 -0.01 7.84 7.25
N ALA A 229 1.10 7.20 6.89
CA ALA A 229 1.88 6.39 7.83
C ALA A 229 2.42 7.22 9.00
N LEU A 230 2.98 8.39 8.68
CA LEU A 230 3.47 9.31 9.69
C LEU A 230 2.32 9.79 10.60
N LYS A 231 1.19 10.20 10.03
CA LYS A 231 0.00 10.61 10.78
C LYS A 231 -0.46 9.52 11.77
N ARG A 232 -0.41 8.25 11.36
CA ARG A 232 -0.77 7.11 12.23
C ARG A 232 0.21 6.94 13.38
N MET A 233 1.52 7.04 13.12
CA MET A 233 2.53 6.97 14.18
C MET A 233 2.34 8.07 15.22
N VAL A 234 1.96 9.28 14.81
CA VAL A 234 1.60 10.37 15.72
C VAL A 234 0.39 10.01 16.59
N GLY A 235 -0.64 9.42 15.99
CA GLY A 235 -1.80 8.90 16.71
C GLY A 235 -1.44 7.80 17.72
N HIS A 236 -0.53 6.90 17.36
CA HIS A 236 -0.04 5.84 18.25
C HIS A 236 0.75 6.41 19.42
N ARG A 237 1.63 7.38 19.19
CA ARG A 237 2.36 8.10 20.24
C ARG A 237 1.42 8.83 21.19
N ALA A 238 0.43 9.55 20.67
CA ALA A 238 -0.59 10.20 21.49
C ALA A 238 -1.42 9.19 22.31
N SER A 239 -1.71 8.03 21.73
CA SER A 239 -2.38 6.93 22.44
C SER A 239 -1.51 6.35 23.56
N SER A 240 -0.20 6.22 23.34
CA SER A 240 0.78 5.81 24.37
C SER A 240 0.83 6.80 25.52
N VAL A 241 0.91 8.11 25.24
CA VAL A 241 0.87 9.16 26.27
C VAL A 241 -0.42 9.08 27.09
N LYS A 242 -1.58 8.96 26.42
CA LYS A 242 -2.87 8.83 27.10
C LYS A 242 -2.94 7.57 27.97
N LEU A 243 -2.39 6.45 27.50
CA LEU A 243 -2.31 5.22 28.28
C LEU A 243 -1.44 5.42 29.52
N PHE A 244 -0.28 6.05 29.38
CA PHE A 244 0.65 6.24 30.48
C PHE A 244 0.11 7.23 31.51
N ASN A 245 -0.58 8.28 31.10
CA ASN A 245 -1.19 9.25 32.02
C ASN A 245 -2.32 8.68 32.92
N ARG A 246 -2.76 7.42 32.71
CA ARG A 246 -3.64 6.73 33.67
C ARG A 246 -2.98 6.46 35.03
N HIS A 247 -1.64 6.40 35.05
CA HIS A 247 -0.80 6.32 36.24
C HIS A 247 0.29 7.39 36.12
N ALA A 248 -0.13 8.66 36.18
CA ALA A 248 0.75 9.80 35.91
C ALA A 248 1.92 9.93 36.93
N ASP A 249 1.77 9.36 38.11
CA ASP A 249 2.80 9.27 39.15
C ASP A 249 3.90 8.25 38.85
N TRP A 250 3.68 7.34 37.89
CA TRP A 250 4.65 6.32 37.53
C TRP A 250 5.62 6.85 36.47
N PRO A 251 6.93 6.61 36.64
CA PRO A 251 7.94 7.09 35.70
C PRO A 251 7.73 6.49 34.30
N HIS A 252 7.93 7.33 33.29
CA HIS A 252 8.07 6.96 31.89
C HIS A 252 8.83 8.05 31.15
N ASP A 253 9.47 7.70 30.05
CA ASP A 253 10.20 8.62 29.19
C ASP A 253 9.71 8.52 27.74
N ASP A 254 10.37 9.29 26.88
CA ASP A 254 10.06 9.39 25.47
C ASP A 254 10.38 8.10 24.69
N GLU A 255 11.35 7.32 25.15
CA GLU A 255 11.71 6.03 24.56
C GLU A 255 10.60 5.01 24.83
N MET A 256 10.07 4.96 26.06
CA MET A 256 8.94 4.11 26.40
C MET A 256 7.70 4.42 25.56
N ILE A 257 7.42 5.70 25.32
CA ILE A 257 6.32 6.15 24.46
C ILE A 257 6.52 5.66 23.02
N GLU A 258 7.75 5.76 22.51
CA GLU A 258 8.10 5.37 21.15
C GLU A 258 8.02 3.87 20.92
N ILE A 259 8.60 3.07 21.82
CA ILE A 259 8.52 1.61 21.78
C ILE A 259 7.06 1.15 21.80
N ASN A 260 6.24 1.76 22.66
CA ASN A 260 4.82 1.42 22.72
C ASN A 260 4.07 1.85 21.45
N ALA A 261 4.44 2.97 20.84
CA ALA A 261 3.86 3.42 19.57
C ALA A 261 4.20 2.47 18.41
N ILE A 262 5.45 1.97 18.35
CA ILE A 262 5.87 0.93 17.40
C ILE A 262 5.09 -0.37 17.63
N SER A 263 4.92 -0.78 18.88
CA SER A 263 4.10 -1.95 19.19
C SER A 263 2.66 -1.79 18.73
N LEU A 264 2.09 -0.58 18.87
CA LEU A 264 0.74 -0.29 18.38
C LEU A 264 0.62 -0.39 16.86
N TRP A 265 1.71 -0.17 16.10
CA TRP A 265 1.71 -0.31 14.63
C TRP A 265 1.32 -1.72 14.18
N ASN A 266 1.96 -2.75 14.75
CA ASN A 266 1.65 -4.16 14.47
C ASN A 266 0.55 -4.72 15.39
N GLY A 267 0.13 -3.95 16.40
CA GLY A 267 -1.01 -4.24 17.27
C GLY A 267 -0.63 -4.72 18.67
N GLY A 268 -1.17 -4.05 19.69
CA GLY A 268 -0.98 -4.39 21.11
C GLY A 268 -0.05 -3.41 21.83
N HIS A 269 -0.12 -3.40 23.16
CA HIS A 269 0.72 -2.56 24.01
C HIS A 269 1.99 -3.29 24.40
N TYR A 270 3.13 -2.58 24.28
CA TYR A 270 4.42 -3.08 24.70
C TYR A 270 4.53 -3.09 26.22
N TYR A 271 4.14 -1.99 26.85
CA TYR A 271 4.21 -1.81 28.29
C TYR A 271 2.84 -2.07 28.93
N VAL A 272 2.85 -2.85 30.01
CA VAL A 272 1.69 -3.12 30.87
C VAL A 272 1.97 -2.65 32.30
N PRO A 273 0.93 -2.35 33.10
CA PRO A 273 1.13 -1.92 34.47
C PRO A 273 1.54 -3.08 35.38
N ASP A 274 2.60 -2.88 36.16
CA ASP A 274 2.93 -3.66 37.34
C ASP A 274 2.46 -2.88 38.57
N LEU A 275 1.30 -3.27 39.11
CA LEU A 275 0.66 -2.57 40.23
C LEU A 275 1.44 -2.70 41.55
N VAL A 276 2.22 -3.78 41.71
CA VAL A 276 2.98 -4.03 42.94
C VAL A 276 4.23 -3.15 42.94
N ALA A 277 4.99 -3.17 41.84
CA ALA A 277 6.19 -2.36 41.70
C ALA A 277 5.90 -0.90 41.30
N LYS A 278 4.63 -0.54 41.07
CA LYS A 278 4.17 0.79 40.63
C LYS A 278 4.96 1.32 39.44
N LYS A 279 5.13 0.46 38.43
CA LYS A 279 5.91 0.78 37.23
C LYS A 279 5.30 0.14 36.00
N ARG A 280 5.79 0.56 34.85
CA ARG A 280 5.48 -0.04 33.55
C ARG A 280 6.54 -1.07 33.22
N VAL A 281 6.13 -2.25 32.79
CA VAL A 281 7.02 -3.34 32.41
C VAL A 281 6.70 -3.84 31.02
N ARG A 282 7.71 -4.31 30.28
CA ARG A 282 7.50 -5.05 29.03
C ARG A 282 6.48 -6.16 29.29
N ASN A 283 5.50 -6.31 28.41
CA ASN A 283 4.41 -7.27 28.57
C ASN A 283 4.96 -8.70 28.79
N PRO A 284 4.87 -9.24 30.02
CA PRO A 284 5.50 -10.52 30.35
C PRO A 284 4.69 -11.71 29.80
N GLN A 285 3.46 -11.49 29.35
CA GLN A 285 2.62 -12.50 28.74
C GLN A 285 2.99 -12.79 27.28
N MET A 286 4.05 -12.15 26.76
CA MET A 286 4.55 -12.38 25.41
C MET A 286 5.99 -12.89 25.41
N ILE A 287 6.17 -14.13 24.95
CA ILE A 287 7.48 -14.74 24.67
C ILE A 287 7.72 -14.69 23.17
N CYS A 288 8.71 -13.91 22.74
CA CYS A 288 9.00 -13.71 21.33
C CYS A 288 9.84 -14.83 20.75
N VAL A 289 9.59 -15.15 19.47
CA VAL A 289 10.37 -16.11 18.72
C VAL A 289 11.56 -15.37 18.09
N PRO A 290 12.81 -15.71 18.42
CA PRO A 290 13.99 -15.08 17.83
C PRO A 290 13.97 -15.18 16.31
N HIS A 291 14.38 -14.10 15.64
CA HIS A 291 14.51 -14.00 14.18
C HIS A 291 13.21 -14.13 13.36
N GLU A 292 12.04 -14.27 14.00
CA GLU A 292 10.74 -14.30 13.30
C GLU A 292 10.00 -12.96 13.27
N GLY A 293 10.71 -11.86 13.61
CA GLY A 293 10.31 -10.47 13.41
C GLY A 293 9.17 -10.00 14.33
N ASN A 294 7.98 -10.53 14.16
CA ASN A 294 6.78 -10.06 14.87
C ASN A 294 5.96 -11.19 15.49
N LYS A 295 6.53 -12.39 15.58
CA LYS A 295 5.85 -13.56 16.13
C LYS A 295 6.25 -13.85 17.56
N GLY A 296 5.25 -14.21 18.37
CA GLY A 296 5.44 -14.66 19.73
C GLY A 296 4.31 -15.54 20.21
N TYR A 297 4.56 -16.21 21.32
CA TYR A 297 3.57 -16.99 22.04
C TYR A 297 2.97 -16.15 23.16
N LYS A 298 1.64 -16.04 23.15
CA LYS A 298 0.90 -15.49 24.28
C LYS A 298 0.79 -16.55 25.37
N ILE A 299 1.11 -16.18 26.60
CA ILE A 299 1.00 -17.04 27.79
C ILE A 299 0.03 -16.42 28.80
N SER A 300 -0.54 -17.24 29.69
CA SER A 300 -1.38 -16.71 30.77
C SER A 300 -0.54 -16.02 31.85
N THR A 301 -1.19 -15.26 32.75
CA THR A 301 -0.52 -14.69 33.91
C THR A 301 0.10 -15.76 34.81
N GLU A 302 -0.54 -16.93 34.97
CA GLU A 302 0.01 -18.00 35.82
C GLU A 302 1.24 -18.68 35.21
N GLU A 303 1.42 -18.57 33.89
CA GLU A 303 2.52 -19.17 33.14
C GLU A 303 3.77 -18.27 33.10
N VAL A 304 3.65 -17.00 33.43
CA VAL A 304 4.77 -16.06 33.47
C VAL A 304 5.87 -16.59 34.39
N GLY A 305 7.09 -16.70 33.86
CA GLY A 305 8.25 -17.26 34.56
C GLY A 305 8.25 -18.79 34.70
N LYS A 306 7.22 -19.49 34.23
CA LYS A 306 7.11 -20.96 34.29
C LYS A 306 7.20 -21.64 32.93
N LYS A 307 7.00 -20.90 31.84
CA LYS A 307 7.10 -21.42 30.47
C LYS A 307 8.28 -20.81 29.74
N THR A 308 9.03 -21.67 29.07
CA THR A 308 10.12 -21.32 28.16
C THR A 308 9.63 -21.35 26.71
N LEU A 309 10.35 -20.67 25.82
CA LEU A 309 10.07 -20.72 24.39
C LEU A 309 10.12 -22.16 23.85
N GLN A 310 11.09 -22.96 24.30
CA GLN A 310 11.28 -24.34 23.85
C GLN A 310 10.06 -25.21 24.19
N GLU A 311 9.52 -25.08 25.41
CA GLU A 311 8.30 -25.79 25.81
C GLU A 311 7.09 -25.37 24.97
N LEU A 312 6.98 -24.09 24.64
CA LEU A 312 5.87 -23.56 23.84
C LEU A 312 5.95 -24.02 22.38
N GLN A 313 7.16 -24.12 21.82
CA GLN A 313 7.39 -24.65 20.48
C GLN A 313 7.14 -26.17 20.38
N ALA A 314 7.34 -26.90 21.48
CA ALA A 314 7.09 -28.33 21.55
C ALA A 314 5.61 -28.69 21.76
N ASP A 315 4.76 -27.73 22.15
CA ASP A 315 3.32 -27.95 22.36
C ASP A 315 2.55 -27.81 21.03
N PRO A 316 2.03 -28.91 20.45
CA PRO A 316 1.31 -28.86 19.18
C PRO A 316 -0.03 -28.11 19.25
N LYS A 317 -0.54 -27.83 20.46
CA LYS A 317 -1.77 -27.05 20.66
C LYS A 317 -1.50 -25.54 20.67
N ARG A 318 -0.23 -25.13 20.73
CA ARG A 318 0.15 -23.72 20.68
C ARG A 318 0.68 -23.37 19.30
N SER A 319 0.40 -22.14 18.90
CA SER A 319 0.97 -21.57 17.69
C SER A 319 1.31 -20.12 17.96
N PRO A 320 2.44 -19.62 17.43
CA PRO A 320 2.80 -18.24 17.60
C PRO A 320 1.82 -17.36 16.81
N SER A 321 1.58 -16.16 17.31
CA SER A 321 0.76 -15.14 16.66
C SER A 321 1.58 -13.89 16.39
N TYR A 322 1.12 -13.08 15.43
CA TYR A 322 1.65 -11.75 15.21
C TYR A 322 1.35 -10.84 16.42
N THR A 323 2.33 -10.07 16.87
CA THR A 323 2.20 -9.18 18.04
C THR A 323 3.12 -7.96 17.94
N GLY A 324 2.58 -6.82 18.38
CA GLY A 324 3.31 -5.57 18.53
C GLY A 324 4.50 -5.66 19.48
N VAL A 325 4.44 -6.52 20.51
CA VAL A 325 5.53 -6.63 21.49
C VAL A 325 6.81 -7.13 20.80
N CYS A 326 6.72 -8.26 20.09
CA CYS A 326 7.86 -8.83 19.37
C CYS A 326 8.28 -7.98 18.17
N TYR A 327 7.32 -7.33 17.53
CA TYR A 327 7.59 -6.37 16.47
C TYR A 327 8.47 -5.21 16.97
N ALA A 328 8.11 -4.62 18.12
CA ALA A 328 8.88 -3.55 18.74
C ALA A 328 10.27 -4.01 19.19
N ASP A 329 10.39 -5.22 19.78
CA ASP A 329 11.69 -5.81 20.10
C ASP A 329 12.59 -5.88 18.85
N THR A 330 12.07 -6.39 17.73
CA THR A 330 12.83 -6.50 16.47
C THR A 330 13.22 -5.14 15.89
N ILE A 331 12.29 -4.18 15.85
CA ILE A 331 12.55 -2.83 15.33
C ILE A 331 13.63 -2.11 16.16
N GLN A 332 13.64 -2.34 17.48
CA GLN A 332 14.58 -1.69 18.39
C GLN A 332 15.87 -2.47 18.62
N GLY A 333 15.91 -3.76 18.27
CA GLY A 333 17.05 -4.63 18.52
C GLY A 333 17.19 -5.05 19.99
N LEU A 334 16.05 -5.25 20.67
CA LEU A 334 15.95 -5.61 22.09
C LEU A 334 15.92 -7.12 22.37
#